data_AF-A0ABD5YZC2-F1
#
_entry.id   AF-A0ABD5YZC2-F1
#
_cell.length_a   1.000
_cell.length_b   1.000
_cell.length_c   1.000
_cell.angle_alpha   90.00
_cell.angle_beta   90.00
_cell.angle_gamma   90.00
#
_symmetry.space_group_name_H-M   'P 1'
#
loop_
_entity.id
_entity.type
_entity.pdbx_description
1 polymer ?
#
loop_
_entity_poly.entity_id
_entity_poly.type
_entity_poly.pdbx_seq_one_letter_code
_entity_poly.pdbx_strand_id
1 'polypeptide(L)'
;MPELNEKELLTNINRGEFIERYVARFTQGLDTDSANIYDFDRMLLARDGDDDVPNELIWGAIRDYSKHVGLLSNTPSESEVLQEIQRYFHRLNVSAIEQTATAFSNYLQEHYTSITTITENALIEIPDPTVPHLGDYPVVDVILYAHPDDSIMKTVEATRYSANLSVDDPDAVFDHVSRAVPSRDIQQYADDVYQETVDAFSTELTSNLVEGLQRDALVAAGYTELKEEPVPDDVNRLYAGKPATYWQKEIWTIDEVDATTGFARVWFLPDDHVGVVEPSDGDFDHETAVAQIRTELDEYTTADAGNT
;
A
#
# COMPACT_ATOMS: atom_id res chain seq x y z
N MET A 1 17.47 0.48 -12.81
CA MET A 1 16.42 0.99 -11.93
C MET A 1 16.52 0.19 -10.66
N PRO A 2 16.59 0.85 -9.50
CA PRO A 2 16.76 0.16 -8.25
C PRO A 2 15.47 -0.60 -7.99
N GLU A 3 15.55 -1.91 -7.80
CA GLU A 3 14.45 -2.67 -7.22
C GLU A 3 14.38 -2.28 -5.75
N LEU A 4 13.52 -1.32 -5.43
CA LEU A 4 13.18 -1.03 -4.04
C LEU A 4 12.54 -2.27 -3.46
N ASN A 5 13.06 -2.76 -2.33
CA ASN A 5 12.32 -3.77 -1.60
C ASN A 5 11.06 -3.13 -0.99
N GLU A 6 10.05 -3.94 -0.74
CA GLU A 6 8.75 -3.47 -0.28
C GLU A 6 8.85 -2.62 1.00
N LYS A 7 9.74 -2.98 1.94
CA LYS A 7 9.91 -2.24 3.19
C LYS A 7 10.45 -0.82 2.93
N GLU A 8 11.43 -0.69 2.05
CA GLU A 8 11.97 0.62 1.63
C GLU A 8 10.90 1.45 0.93
N LEU A 9 10.10 0.82 0.07
CA LEU A 9 8.99 1.48 -0.62
C LEU A 9 7.98 2.03 0.39
N LEU A 10 7.48 1.18 1.29
CA LEU A 10 6.42 1.52 2.24
C LEU A 10 6.83 2.62 3.22
N THR A 11 8.12 2.72 3.53
CA THR A 11 8.66 3.81 4.39
C THR A 11 8.61 5.18 3.70
N ASN A 12 8.56 5.23 2.36
CA ASN A 12 8.66 6.45 1.56
C ASN A 12 7.36 6.85 0.84
N ILE A 13 6.28 6.09 1.03
CA ILE A 13 4.95 6.40 0.46
C ILE A 13 3.92 6.70 1.54
N ASN A 14 2.82 7.32 1.13
CA ASN A 14 1.66 7.46 2.01
C ASN A 14 0.88 6.14 2.01
N ARG A 15 0.81 5.45 3.15
CA ARG A 15 0.13 4.15 3.28
C ARG A 15 -1.38 4.25 3.05
N GLY A 16 -2.02 5.35 3.47
CA GLY A 16 -3.42 5.62 3.15
C GLY A 16 -3.65 5.70 1.63
N GLU A 17 -2.78 6.44 0.93
CA GLU A 17 -2.82 6.52 -0.54
C GLU A 17 -2.58 5.16 -1.21
N PHE A 18 -1.69 4.34 -0.66
CA PHE A 18 -1.48 2.97 -1.14
C PHE A 18 -2.75 2.13 -1.03
N ILE A 19 -3.41 2.15 0.13
CA ILE A 19 -4.66 1.40 0.37
C ILE A 19 -5.77 1.90 -0.56
N GLU A 20 -5.94 3.21 -0.71
CA GLU A 20 -6.91 3.79 -1.64
C GLU A 20 -6.67 3.34 -3.09
N ARG A 21 -5.41 3.35 -3.53
CA ARG A 21 -5.03 2.95 -4.89
C ARG A 21 -5.20 1.45 -5.12
N TYR A 22 -4.88 0.63 -4.12
CA TYR A 22 -5.18 -0.80 -4.14
C TYR A 22 -6.68 -1.03 -4.32
N VAL A 23 -7.54 -0.41 -3.50
CA VAL A 23 -8.99 -0.57 -3.56
C VAL A 23 -9.53 -0.15 -4.93
N ALA A 24 -9.05 0.97 -5.47
CA ALA A 24 -9.43 1.44 -6.80
C ALA A 24 -9.09 0.43 -7.90
N ARG A 25 -7.89 -0.16 -7.89
CA ARG A 25 -7.47 -1.16 -8.88
C ARG A 25 -8.23 -2.48 -8.73
N PHE A 26 -8.38 -2.92 -7.49
CA PHE A 26 -9.11 -4.14 -7.17
C PHE A 26 -10.55 -4.09 -7.68
N THR A 27 -11.21 -2.93 -7.56
CA THR A 27 -12.60 -2.78 -7.97
C THR A 27 -12.78 -2.48 -9.46
N GLN A 28 -11.77 -1.93 -10.14
CA GLN A 28 -11.78 -1.76 -11.60
C GLN A 28 -11.84 -3.10 -12.36
N GLY A 29 -11.23 -4.16 -11.81
CA GLY A 29 -11.24 -5.48 -12.43
C GLY A 29 -12.48 -6.32 -12.10
N LEU A 30 -13.35 -5.85 -11.21
CA LEU A 30 -14.59 -6.52 -10.82
C LEU A 30 -15.79 -5.95 -11.57
N ASP A 31 -16.84 -6.76 -11.74
CA ASP A 31 -18.14 -6.25 -12.12
C ASP A 31 -18.64 -5.37 -10.96
N THR A 32 -18.89 -4.08 -11.17
CA THR A 32 -19.03 -3.10 -10.08
C THR A 32 -20.19 -3.36 -9.12
N ASP A 33 -21.14 -4.23 -9.51
CA ASP A 33 -22.25 -4.68 -8.66
C ASP A 33 -21.90 -5.89 -7.77
N SER A 34 -20.66 -6.40 -7.87
CA SER A 34 -20.21 -7.64 -7.20
C SER A 34 -19.38 -7.43 -5.94
N ALA A 35 -19.03 -6.20 -5.58
CA ALA A 35 -18.24 -5.91 -4.38
C ALA A 35 -18.79 -4.70 -3.61
N ASN A 36 -18.71 -4.77 -2.28
CA ASN A 36 -19.01 -3.66 -1.39
C ASN A 36 -17.71 -3.22 -0.69
N ILE A 37 -17.48 -1.91 -0.65
CA ILE A 37 -16.31 -1.33 0.02
C ILE A 37 -16.80 -0.73 1.34
N TYR A 38 -16.11 -1.03 2.43
CA TYR A 38 -16.40 -0.51 3.76
C TYR A 38 -15.16 0.13 4.38
N ASP A 39 -15.37 1.30 4.98
CA ASP A 39 -14.47 1.84 5.98
C ASP A 39 -14.76 1.15 7.32
N PHE A 40 -13.73 0.90 8.12
CA PHE A 40 -13.94 0.42 9.48
C PHE A 40 -14.36 1.57 10.39
N ASP A 41 -15.46 1.39 11.12
CA ASP A 41 -15.86 2.30 12.19
C ASP A 41 -14.78 2.36 13.28
N ARG A 42 -14.14 1.19 13.51
CA ARG A 42 -12.98 1.04 14.37
C ARG A 42 -12.22 -0.23 14.00
N MET A 43 -10.91 -0.13 13.86
CA MET A 43 -10.02 -1.28 13.75
C MET A 43 -8.95 -1.21 14.83
N LEU A 44 -8.77 -2.29 15.57
CA LEU A 44 -7.78 -2.43 16.64
C LEU A 44 -6.82 -3.56 16.31
N LEU A 45 -5.56 -3.35 16.63
CA LEU A 45 -4.54 -4.38 16.72
C LEU A 45 -4.12 -4.51 18.18
N ALA A 46 -4.32 -5.69 18.76
CA ALA A 46 -3.83 -6.07 20.08
C ALA A 46 -2.61 -6.98 19.93
N ARG A 47 -1.51 -6.70 20.64
CA ARG A 47 -0.22 -7.42 20.50
C ARG A 47 0.38 -7.83 21.84
N ASP A 48 1.29 -8.79 21.74
CA ASP A 48 2.04 -9.38 22.85
C ASP A 48 1.09 -9.95 23.90
N GLY A 49 0.23 -10.87 23.45
CA GLY A 49 -0.54 -11.75 24.34
C GLY A 49 0.38 -12.72 25.09
N ASP A 50 -0.02 -13.10 26.30
CA ASP A 50 0.69 -14.11 27.10
C ASP A 50 0.67 -15.51 26.41
N ASP A 51 1.42 -16.49 26.95
CA ASP A 51 1.65 -17.83 26.34
C ASP A 51 0.37 -18.57 25.87
N ASP A 52 -0.80 -18.31 26.47
CA ASP A 52 -2.09 -18.94 26.15
C ASP A 52 -3.02 -18.05 25.27
N VAL A 53 -2.58 -16.85 24.93
CA VAL A 53 -3.29 -15.83 24.16
C VAL A 53 -2.65 -15.72 22.76
N PRO A 54 -3.42 -15.56 21.66
CA PRO A 54 -2.83 -15.29 20.35
C PRO A 54 -1.90 -14.08 20.41
N ASN A 55 -0.70 -14.19 19.84
CA ASN A 55 0.31 -13.12 19.93
C ASN A 55 -0.21 -11.79 19.35
N GLU A 56 -0.97 -11.86 18.27
CA GLU A 56 -1.66 -10.70 17.69
C GLU A 56 -3.11 -11.04 17.36
N LEU A 57 -4.00 -10.12 17.72
CA LEU A 57 -5.42 -10.14 17.38
C LEU A 57 -5.80 -8.83 16.74
N ILE A 58 -6.47 -8.92 15.60
CA ILE A 58 -7.06 -7.77 14.92
C ILE A 58 -8.57 -7.87 15.04
N TRP A 59 -9.19 -6.77 15.42
CA TRP A 59 -10.64 -6.67 15.46
C TRP A 59 -11.10 -5.41 14.75
N GLY A 60 -12.04 -5.57 13.83
CA GLY A 60 -12.69 -4.50 13.11
C GLY A 60 -14.19 -4.49 13.37
N ALA A 61 -14.76 -3.29 13.50
CA ALA A 61 -16.19 -3.04 13.43
C ALA A 61 -16.51 -2.28 12.14
N ILE A 62 -17.59 -2.66 11.46
CA ILE A 62 -18.07 -2.03 10.22
C ILE A 62 -19.58 -1.81 10.28
N ARG A 63 -20.09 -0.94 9.41
CA ARG A 63 -21.52 -0.63 9.25
C ARG A 63 -22.16 -0.16 10.55
N ASP A 64 -21.64 0.91 11.16
CA ASP A 64 -22.10 1.46 12.44
C ASP A 64 -22.07 0.40 13.56
N TYR A 65 -20.99 -0.36 13.66
CA TYR A 65 -20.81 -1.47 14.59
C TYR A 65 -21.79 -2.64 14.42
N SER A 66 -22.58 -2.68 13.34
CA SER A 66 -23.53 -3.77 13.10
C SER A 66 -22.88 -5.10 12.71
N LYS A 67 -21.61 -5.07 12.30
CA LYS A 67 -20.82 -6.23 11.92
C LYS A 67 -19.41 -6.15 12.46
N HIS A 68 -18.80 -7.31 12.70
CA HIS A 68 -17.45 -7.41 13.22
C HIS A 68 -16.63 -8.46 12.46
N VAL A 69 -15.36 -8.12 12.26
CA VAL A 69 -14.33 -8.98 11.65
C VAL A 69 -13.22 -9.20 12.68
N GLY A 70 -12.68 -10.42 12.74
CA GLY A 70 -11.63 -10.78 13.68
C GLY A 70 -10.57 -11.66 13.03
N LEU A 71 -9.32 -11.21 13.02
CA LEU A 71 -8.17 -11.96 12.51
C LEU A 71 -7.29 -12.38 13.69
N LEU A 72 -6.84 -13.63 13.70
CA LEU A 72 -6.00 -14.19 14.78
C LEU A 72 -4.72 -14.77 14.19
N SER A 73 -3.57 -14.39 14.75
CA SER A 73 -2.27 -14.96 14.38
C SER A 73 -1.77 -15.96 15.43
N ASN A 74 -1.03 -16.98 14.98
CA ASN A 74 -0.33 -17.95 15.86
C ASN A 74 -1.23 -18.55 16.95
N THR A 75 -2.44 -18.95 16.56
CA THR A 75 -3.47 -19.44 17.47
C THR A 75 -3.02 -20.72 18.18
N PRO A 76 -2.96 -20.75 19.53
CA PRO A 76 -2.72 -21.98 20.27
C PRO A 76 -3.83 -22.99 19.98
N SER A 77 -3.48 -24.27 19.79
CA SER A 77 -4.42 -25.26 19.24
C SER A 77 -5.65 -25.51 20.11
N GLU A 78 -5.61 -25.23 21.42
CA GLU A 78 -6.74 -25.40 22.35
C GLU A 78 -6.60 -24.49 23.59
N SER A 79 -6.77 -23.17 23.47
CA SER A 79 -6.79 -22.28 24.65
C SER A 79 -8.21 -21.86 25.06
N GLU A 80 -8.45 -21.79 26.37
CA GLU A 80 -9.71 -21.25 26.94
C GLU A 80 -9.92 -19.79 26.53
N VAL A 81 -8.82 -19.05 26.36
CA VAL A 81 -8.77 -17.69 25.82
C VAL A 81 -9.33 -17.62 24.41
N LEU A 82 -8.94 -18.54 23.52
CA LEU A 82 -9.46 -18.57 22.15
C LEU A 82 -10.98 -18.77 22.14
N GLN A 83 -11.49 -19.69 22.99
CA GLN A 83 -12.93 -19.89 23.13
C GLN A 83 -13.63 -18.64 23.66
N GLU A 84 -12.99 -17.90 24.56
CA GLU A 84 -13.54 -16.65 25.09
C GLU A 84 -13.58 -15.53 24.04
N ILE A 85 -12.50 -15.36 23.25
CA ILE A 85 -12.46 -14.45 22.10
C ILE A 85 -13.58 -14.80 21.11
N GLN A 86 -13.73 -16.07 20.76
CA GLN A 86 -14.82 -16.54 19.90
C GLN A 86 -16.21 -16.25 20.48
N ARG A 87 -16.40 -16.38 21.81
CA ARG A 87 -17.66 -15.98 22.48
C ARG A 87 -17.89 -14.47 22.42
N TYR A 88 -16.85 -13.65 22.46
CA TYR A 88 -17.00 -12.20 22.26
C TYR A 88 -17.42 -11.89 20.83
N PHE A 89 -16.74 -12.44 19.82
CA PHE A 89 -17.13 -12.27 18.42
C PHE A 89 -18.57 -12.74 18.15
N HIS A 90 -18.99 -13.87 18.73
CA HIS A 90 -20.38 -14.31 18.67
C HIS A 90 -21.35 -13.28 19.26
N ARG A 91 -21.08 -12.77 20.46
CA ARG A 91 -21.95 -11.76 21.12
C ARG A 91 -22.01 -10.44 20.35
N LEU A 92 -20.88 -10.04 19.77
CA LEU A 92 -20.75 -8.84 18.95
C LEU A 92 -21.63 -8.95 17.68
N ASN A 93 -21.59 -10.09 16.98
CA ASN A 93 -22.42 -10.28 15.79
C ASN A 93 -23.90 -10.55 16.08
N VAL A 94 -24.26 -11.09 17.26
CA VAL A 94 -25.66 -11.27 17.66
C VAL A 94 -26.29 -9.97 18.19
N SER A 95 -25.51 -9.13 18.86
CA SER A 95 -25.95 -7.88 19.46
C SER A 95 -24.90 -6.80 19.29
N ALA A 96 -24.94 -6.15 18.14
CA ALA A 96 -24.17 -4.98 17.76
C ALA A 96 -24.49 -3.75 18.63
N ILE A 97 -24.21 -3.84 19.92
CA ILE A 97 -24.41 -2.79 20.89
C ILE A 97 -23.02 -2.30 21.30
N GLU A 98 -22.82 -0.99 21.31
CA GLU A 98 -21.58 -0.31 21.71
C GLU A 98 -21.02 -0.82 23.05
N GLN A 99 -21.91 -1.25 23.96
CA GLN A 99 -21.54 -1.86 25.24
C GLN A 99 -20.75 -3.16 25.07
N THR A 100 -21.13 -4.03 24.13
CA THR A 100 -20.42 -5.29 23.84
C THR A 100 -19.04 -5.00 23.23
N ALA A 101 -18.96 -4.04 22.31
CA ALA A 101 -17.71 -3.59 21.72
C ALA A 101 -16.75 -2.98 22.76
N THR A 102 -17.30 -2.20 23.70
CA THR A 102 -16.54 -1.64 24.82
C THR A 102 -16.04 -2.74 25.77
N ALA A 103 -16.90 -3.70 26.11
CA ALA A 103 -16.50 -4.84 26.95
C ALA A 103 -15.40 -5.67 26.30
N PHE A 104 -15.48 -5.90 24.99
CA PHE A 104 -14.43 -6.59 24.24
C PHE A 104 -13.14 -5.78 24.18
N SER A 105 -13.20 -4.47 23.95
CA SER A 105 -12.03 -3.59 23.99
C SER A 105 -11.35 -3.61 25.37
N ASN A 106 -12.10 -3.69 26.46
CA ASN A 106 -11.55 -3.81 27.82
C ASN A 106 -10.91 -5.19 28.04
N TYR A 107 -11.56 -6.26 27.57
CA TYR A 107 -10.99 -7.61 27.60
C TYR A 107 -9.62 -7.65 26.90
N LEU A 108 -9.52 -7.05 25.71
CA LEU A 108 -8.23 -6.96 25.03
C LEU A 108 -7.19 -6.21 25.88
N GLN A 109 -7.56 -5.12 26.56
CA GLN A 109 -6.62 -4.35 27.41
C GLN A 109 -6.10 -5.13 28.61
N GLU A 110 -6.88 -6.10 29.11
CA GLU A 110 -6.50 -6.94 30.24
C GLU A 110 -5.55 -8.07 29.83
N HIS A 111 -5.63 -8.53 28.57
CA HIS A 111 -4.93 -9.73 28.09
C HIS A 111 -3.79 -9.46 27.10
N TYR A 112 -3.66 -8.22 26.60
CA TYR A 112 -2.62 -7.82 25.66
C TYR A 112 -1.79 -6.66 26.21
N THR A 113 -0.49 -6.70 25.94
CA THR A 113 0.44 -5.65 26.41
C THR A 113 0.20 -4.32 25.69
N SER A 114 -0.19 -4.37 24.41
CA SER A 114 -0.43 -3.16 23.63
C SER A 114 -1.67 -3.28 22.76
N ILE A 115 -2.38 -2.15 22.62
CA ILE A 115 -3.52 -2.01 21.72
C ILE A 115 -3.37 -0.71 20.95
N THR A 116 -3.43 -0.81 19.63
CA THR A 116 -3.29 0.31 18.72
C THR A 116 -4.53 0.40 17.83
N THR A 117 -5.06 1.62 17.66
CA THR A 117 -6.09 1.87 16.65
C THR A 117 -5.43 1.96 15.28
N ILE A 118 -5.91 1.18 14.32
CA ILE A 118 -5.49 1.25 12.94
C ILE A 118 -6.43 2.21 12.21
N THR A 119 -5.87 3.24 11.58
CA THR A 119 -6.64 4.31 10.92
C THR A 119 -6.60 4.21 9.40
N GLU A 120 -5.50 3.70 8.85
CA GLU A 120 -5.33 3.43 7.43
C GLU A 120 -5.70 1.97 7.18
N ASN A 121 -6.93 1.73 6.71
CA ASN A 121 -7.48 0.40 6.47
C ASN A 121 -8.58 0.44 5.40
N ALA A 122 -8.89 -0.72 4.85
CA ALA A 122 -10.04 -0.92 3.96
C ALA A 122 -10.54 -2.36 4.04
N LEU A 123 -11.84 -2.54 3.84
CA LEU A 123 -12.47 -3.85 3.63
C LEU A 123 -13.20 -3.86 2.29
N ILE A 124 -12.90 -4.88 1.47
CA ILE A 124 -13.65 -5.19 0.25
C ILE A 124 -14.40 -6.50 0.50
N GLU A 125 -15.72 -6.42 0.60
CA GLU A 125 -16.61 -7.57 0.79
C GLU A 125 -17.14 -8.03 -0.58
N ILE A 126 -16.92 -9.29 -0.93
CA ILE A 126 -17.39 -9.91 -2.18
C ILE A 126 -18.42 -10.98 -1.82
N PRO A 127 -19.73 -10.76 -2.08
CA PRO A 127 -20.77 -11.74 -1.79
C PRO A 127 -20.62 -13.02 -2.60
N ASP A 128 -20.94 -14.18 -2.00
CA ASP A 128 -21.09 -15.42 -2.76
C ASP A 128 -22.27 -15.29 -3.76
N PRO A 129 -21.99 -15.34 -5.08
CA PRO A 129 -23.02 -15.13 -6.10
C PRO A 129 -24.07 -16.25 -6.18
N THR A 130 -23.84 -17.38 -5.49
CA THR A 130 -24.75 -18.55 -5.51
C THR A 130 -25.81 -18.51 -4.43
N VAL A 131 -25.68 -17.60 -3.45
CA VAL A 131 -26.58 -17.49 -2.30
C VAL A 131 -27.43 -16.22 -2.43
N PRO A 132 -28.75 -16.27 -2.18
CA PRO A 132 -29.57 -15.06 -2.16
C PRO A 132 -29.07 -14.07 -1.09
N HIS A 133 -28.92 -12.79 -1.44
CA HIS A 133 -28.48 -11.71 -0.53
C HIS A 133 -29.60 -11.26 0.42
N LEU A 134 -30.25 -12.19 1.12
CA LEU A 134 -31.29 -11.93 2.10
C LEU A 134 -30.80 -12.36 3.48
N GLY A 135 -30.52 -11.40 4.37
CA GLY A 135 -29.96 -11.66 5.70
C GLY A 135 -28.45 -11.91 5.66
N ASP A 136 -27.96 -12.81 6.52
CA ASP A 136 -26.52 -13.14 6.59
C ASP A 136 -26.13 -14.14 5.50
N TYR A 137 -25.44 -13.64 4.47
CA TYR A 137 -24.87 -14.44 3.39
C TYR A 137 -23.35 -14.58 3.57
N PRO A 138 -22.75 -15.68 3.07
CA PRO A 138 -21.30 -15.83 3.06
C PRO A 138 -20.67 -14.84 2.07
N VAL A 139 -19.48 -14.37 2.43
CA VAL A 139 -18.69 -13.42 1.65
C VAL A 139 -17.23 -13.84 1.65
N VAL A 140 -16.46 -13.30 0.71
CA VAL A 140 -15.01 -13.20 0.84
C VAL A 140 -14.67 -11.76 1.16
N ASP A 141 -13.99 -11.57 2.29
CA ASP A 141 -13.47 -10.30 2.76
C ASP A 141 -12.00 -10.17 2.36
N VAL A 142 -11.67 -9.10 1.64
CA VAL A 142 -10.28 -8.68 1.40
C VAL A 142 -10.01 -7.48 2.29
N ILE A 143 -9.15 -7.67 3.28
CA ILE A 143 -8.83 -6.69 4.32
C ILE A 143 -7.43 -6.17 4.09
N LEU A 144 -7.28 -4.85 4.06
CA LEU A 144 -5.99 -4.17 3.99
C LEU A 144 -5.86 -3.22 5.17
N TYR A 145 -4.67 -3.15 5.76
CA TYR A 145 -4.40 -2.22 6.84
C TYR A 145 -2.92 -1.90 6.98
N ALA A 146 -2.63 -0.67 7.41
CA ALA A 146 -1.28 -0.28 7.81
C ALA A 146 -0.95 -0.86 9.18
N HIS A 147 0.09 -1.69 9.24
CA HIS A 147 0.57 -2.28 10.47
C HIS A 147 1.59 -1.34 11.15
N PRO A 148 1.70 -1.33 12.50
CA PRO A 148 2.59 -0.41 13.22
C PRO A 148 4.10 -0.60 12.98
N ASP A 149 4.52 -1.64 12.26
CA ASP A 149 5.92 -1.85 11.86
C ASP A 149 6.25 -1.26 10.48
N ASP A 150 5.39 -0.37 9.99
CA ASP A 150 5.47 0.29 8.69
C ASP A 150 5.25 -0.61 7.47
N SER A 151 4.72 -1.82 7.66
CA SER A 151 4.19 -2.66 6.59
C SER A 151 2.71 -2.38 6.28
N ILE A 152 2.25 -2.83 5.12
CA ILE A 152 0.84 -2.94 4.77
C ILE A 152 0.52 -4.43 4.74
N MET A 153 -0.44 -4.83 5.56
CA MET A 153 -0.87 -6.22 5.65
C MET A 153 -2.14 -6.39 4.85
N LYS A 154 -2.22 -7.52 4.14
CA LYS A 154 -3.38 -7.93 3.37
C LYS A 154 -3.81 -9.32 3.80
N THR A 155 -5.11 -9.52 3.97
CA THR A 155 -5.69 -10.82 4.30
C THR A 155 -6.95 -11.05 3.47
N VAL A 156 -7.17 -12.30 3.05
CA VAL A 156 -8.35 -12.73 2.32
C VAL A 156 -9.01 -13.85 3.11
N GLU A 157 -10.24 -13.63 3.57
CA GLU A 157 -10.96 -14.60 4.42
C GLU A 157 -12.37 -14.85 3.91
N ALA A 158 -12.86 -16.09 4.05
CA ALA A 158 -14.27 -16.40 3.87
C ALA A 158 -15.01 -16.19 5.19
N THR A 159 -15.91 -15.21 5.22
CA THR A 159 -16.62 -14.81 6.43
C THR A 159 -18.11 -15.07 6.29
N ARG A 160 -18.75 -15.42 7.40
CA ARG A 160 -20.20 -15.32 7.55
C ARG A 160 -20.50 -14.45 8.76
N TYR A 161 -21.15 -13.32 8.52
CA TYR A 161 -21.56 -12.36 9.56
C TYR A 161 -22.79 -12.85 10.34
N SER A 162 -22.81 -14.11 10.75
CA SER A 162 -23.88 -14.69 11.56
C SER A 162 -23.38 -15.00 12.96
N ALA A 163 -24.29 -15.39 13.85
CA ALA A 163 -23.95 -15.95 15.16
C ALA A 163 -22.92 -17.08 15.06
N ASN A 164 -22.95 -17.86 13.96
CA ASN A 164 -21.88 -18.81 13.65
C ASN A 164 -20.88 -18.11 12.71
N LEU A 165 -19.72 -17.73 13.26
CA LEU A 165 -18.63 -17.03 12.56
C LEU A 165 -18.02 -17.84 11.41
N SER A 166 -18.22 -19.15 11.41
CA SER A 166 -17.68 -20.06 10.40
C SER A 166 -18.64 -20.19 9.24
N VAL A 167 -18.10 -20.08 8.03
CA VAL A 167 -18.67 -20.74 6.87
C VAL A 167 -18.51 -22.25 7.11
N ASP A 168 -19.57 -23.04 6.91
CA ASP A 168 -19.49 -24.51 7.07
C ASP A 168 -18.54 -25.14 6.03
N ASP A 169 -18.40 -24.48 4.87
CA ASP A 169 -17.52 -24.84 3.76
C ASP A 169 -16.89 -23.56 3.14
N PRO A 170 -15.81 -23.01 3.74
CA PRO A 170 -15.16 -21.80 3.24
C PRO A 170 -14.59 -21.99 1.83
N ASP A 171 -14.12 -23.20 1.50
CA ASP A 171 -13.55 -23.53 0.19
C ASP A 171 -14.60 -23.38 -0.92
N ALA A 172 -15.86 -23.80 -0.67
CA ALA A 172 -16.94 -23.58 -1.61
C ALA A 172 -17.23 -22.09 -1.87
N VAL A 173 -17.18 -21.26 -0.82
CA VAL A 173 -17.37 -19.80 -0.95
C VAL A 173 -16.24 -19.18 -1.75
N PHE A 174 -14.99 -19.56 -1.48
CA PHE A 174 -13.82 -19.17 -2.26
C PHE A 174 -13.97 -19.57 -3.73
N ASP A 175 -14.37 -20.81 -4.03
CA ASP A 175 -14.59 -21.31 -5.39
C ASP A 175 -15.68 -20.53 -6.14
N HIS A 176 -16.78 -20.18 -5.45
CA HIS A 176 -17.88 -19.43 -6.03
C HIS A 176 -17.49 -17.99 -6.35
N VAL A 177 -16.90 -17.29 -5.38
CA VAL A 177 -16.42 -15.92 -5.54
C VAL A 177 -15.32 -15.84 -6.59
N SER A 178 -14.43 -16.84 -6.62
CA SER A 178 -13.36 -16.90 -7.62
C SER A 178 -13.89 -16.92 -9.06
N ARG A 179 -15.10 -17.44 -9.32
CA ARG A 179 -15.70 -17.36 -10.67
C ARG A 179 -16.11 -15.96 -11.10
N ALA A 180 -16.24 -15.04 -10.14
CA ALA A 180 -16.59 -13.64 -10.37
C ALA A 180 -15.37 -12.73 -10.55
N VAL A 181 -14.15 -13.22 -10.30
CA VAL A 181 -12.91 -12.42 -10.45
C VAL A 181 -12.10 -12.78 -11.71
N PRO A 182 -11.28 -11.85 -12.24
CA PRO A 182 -10.55 -12.08 -13.49
C PRO A 182 -9.60 -13.28 -13.50
N SER A 183 -8.84 -13.48 -12.42
CA SER A 183 -7.83 -14.55 -12.28
C SER A 183 -8.44 -15.95 -12.10
N ARG A 184 -9.75 -16.02 -11.83
CA ARG A 184 -10.46 -17.23 -11.37
C ARG A 184 -9.95 -17.80 -10.05
N ASP A 185 -9.28 -16.97 -9.27
CA ASP A 185 -8.79 -17.24 -7.91
C ASP A 185 -8.71 -15.90 -7.16
N ILE A 186 -9.59 -15.71 -6.19
CA ILE A 186 -9.69 -14.44 -5.45
C ILE A 186 -8.43 -14.12 -4.64
N GLN A 187 -7.71 -15.13 -4.14
CA GLN A 187 -6.47 -14.91 -3.39
C GLN A 187 -5.38 -14.44 -4.34
N GLN A 188 -5.21 -15.14 -5.47
CA GLN A 188 -4.26 -14.74 -6.50
C GLN A 188 -4.59 -13.34 -7.05
N TYR A 189 -5.88 -13.01 -7.25
CA TYR A 189 -6.28 -11.68 -7.71
C TYR A 189 -5.85 -10.58 -6.73
N ALA A 190 -6.07 -10.80 -5.43
CA ALA A 190 -5.65 -9.88 -4.39
C ALA A 190 -4.13 -9.75 -4.28
N ASP A 191 -3.38 -10.82 -4.55
CA ASP A 191 -1.91 -10.81 -4.66
C ASP A 191 -1.43 -10.01 -5.87
N ASP A 192 -1.99 -10.26 -7.05
CA ASP A 192 -1.63 -9.57 -8.29
C ASP A 192 -1.88 -8.06 -8.16
N VAL A 193 -3.06 -7.65 -7.69
CA VAL A 193 -3.39 -6.22 -7.50
C VAL A 193 -2.47 -5.56 -6.46
N TYR A 194 -2.09 -6.29 -5.41
CA TYR A 194 -1.15 -5.78 -4.41
C TYR A 194 0.21 -5.50 -5.05
N GLN A 195 0.74 -6.49 -5.79
CA GLN A 195 2.04 -6.36 -6.45
C GLN A 195 2.02 -5.27 -7.52
N GLU A 196 0.96 -5.18 -8.33
CA GLU A 196 0.81 -4.08 -9.29
C GLU A 196 0.83 -2.71 -8.60
N THR A 197 0.22 -2.61 -7.41
CA THR A 197 0.21 -1.38 -6.60
C THR A 197 1.62 -1.05 -6.10
N VAL A 198 2.34 -2.03 -5.56
CA VAL A 198 3.77 -1.91 -5.19
C VAL A 198 4.60 -1.43 -6.38
N ASP A 199 4.47 -2.07 -7.54
CA ASP A 199 5.25 -1.76 -8.74
C ASP A 199 4.99 -0.34 -9.25
N ALA A 200 3.74 0.13 -9.16
CA ALA A 200 3.39 1.49 -9.57
C ALA A 200 4.00 2.55 -8.66
N PHE A 201 3.92 2.38 -7.33
CA PHE A 201 4.58 3.30 -6.40
C PHE A 201 6.10 3.25 -6.52
N SER A 202 6.67 2.07 -6.75
CA SER A 202 8.10 1.90 -7.01
C SER A 202 8.52 2.65 -8.27
N THR A 203 7.73 2.52 -9.34
CA THR A 203 7.94 3.26 -10.59
C THR A 203 7.85 4.77 -10.35
N GLU A 204 6.83 5.26 -9.65
CA GLU A 204 6.69 6.70 -9.34
C GLU A 204 7.89 7.23 -8.56
N LEU A 205 8.30 6.54 -7.49
CA LEU A 205 9.43 6.96 -6.63
C LEU A 205 10.79 6.90 -7.33
N THR A 206 10.94 6.08 -8.35
CA THR A 206 12.21 5.91 -9.09
C THR A 206 12.19 6.55 -10.47
N SER A 207 11.04 7.06 -10.92
CA SER A 207 10.80 7.58 -12.26
C SER A 207 11.74 8.71 -12.65
N ASN A 208 12.19 9.50 -11.68
CA ASN A 208 13.06 10.65 -11.86
C ASN A 208 14.50 10.42 -11.34
N LEU A 209 14.91 9.17 -11.17
CA LEU A 209 16.27 8.82 -10.79
C LEU A 209 17.14 8.46 -11.99
N VAL A 210 18.39 8.89 -11.94
CA VAL A 210 19.50 8.48 -12.83
C VAL A 210 20.56 7.82 -11.97
N GLU A 211 20.74 6.51 -12.12
CA GLU A 211 21.69 5.72 -11.34
C GLU A 211 23.07 5.69 -11.99
N GLY A 212 24.12 5.55 -11.17
CA GLY A 212 25.50 5.54 -11.64
C GLY A 212 25.99 6.87 -12.19
N LEU A 213 25.21 7.95 -12.00
CA LEU A 213 25.54 9.28 -12.51
C LEU A 213 26.89 9.73 -11.95
N GLN A 214 27.72 10.28 -12.82
CA GLN A 214 29.00 10.86 -12.45
C GLN A 214 29.02 12.35 -12.75
N ARG A 215 29.83 13.10 -12.01
CA ARG A 215 30.01 14.54 -12.23
C ARG A 215 30.43 14.85 -13.66
N ASP A 216 31.30 14.03 -14.24
CA ASP A 216 31.83 14.24 -15.60
C ASP A 216 30.72 14.07 -16.66
N ALA A 217 29.74 13.19 -16.42
CA ALA A 217 28.57 13.05 -17.30
C ALA A 217 27.70 14.32 -17.29
N LEU A 218 27.49 14.95 -16.13
CA LEU A 218 26.77 16.24 -16.02
C LEU A 218 27.50 17.36 -16.78
N VAL A 219 28.82 17.44 -16.64
CA VAL A 219 29.64 18.43 -17.35
C VAL A 219 29.58 18.19 -18.86
N ALA A 220 29.72 16.92 -19.31
CA ALA A 220 29.66 16.55 -20.72
C ALA A 220 28.29 16.84 -21.35
N ALA A 221 27.21 16.60 -20.59
CA ALA A 221 25.83 16.92 -20.96
C ALA A 221 25.52 18.44 -20.96
N GLY A 222 26.44 19.27 -20.47
CA GLY A 222 26.32 20.74 -20.48
C GLY A 222 25.56 21.32 -19.28
N TYR A 223 25.43 20.56 -18.20
CA TYR A 223 24.88 21.07 -16.94
C TYR A 223 25.89 21.95 -16.22
N THR A 224 25.38 22.99 -15.58
CA THR A 224 26.18 23.92 -14.76
C THR A 224 25.90 23.68 -13.29
N GLU A 225 26.96 23.49 -12.50
CA GLU A 225 26.90 23.41 -11.05
C GLU A 225 26.56 24.79 -10.46
N LEU A 226 25.62 24.85 -9.52
CA LEU A 226 25.16 26.11 -8.95
C LEU A 226 25.42 26.23 -7.45
N LYS A 227 24.99 25.25 -6.65
CA LYS A 227 25.07 25.29 -5.18
C LYS A 227 24.89 23.91 -4.58
N GLU A 228 25.28 23.76 -3.32
CA GLU A 228 24.85 22.63 -2.51
C GLU A 228 23.49 22.93 -1.89
N GLU A 229 22.54 22.01 -2.04
CA GLU A 229 21.24 22.06 -1.37
C GLU A 229 20.65 20.66 -1.24
N PRO A 230 19.80 20.40 -0.24
CA PRO A 230 19.19 19.09 -0.09
C PRO A 230 18.21 18.79 -1.23
N VAL A 231 17.98 17.50 -1.50
CA VAL A 231 16.88 17.07 -2.38
C VAL A 231 15.55 17.50 -1.77
N PRO A 232 14.67 18.20 -2.51
CA PRO A 232 13.35 18.59 -2.01
C PRO A 232 12.42 17.39 -1.83
N ASP A 233 11.61 17.42 -0.77
CA ASP A 233 10.63 16.36 -0.43
C ASP A 233 9.59 16.14 -1.53
N ASP A 234 9.22 17.21 -2.25
CA ASP A 234 8.26 17.21 -3.35
C ASP A 234 8.85 16.73 -4.68
N VAL A 235 10.17 16.69 -4.82
CA VAL A 235 10.85 16.17 -6.01
C VAL A 235 11.10 14.67 -5.90
N ASN A 236 11.66 14.20 -4.79
CA ASN A 236 11.87 12.76 -4.59
C ASN A 236 11.92 12.40 -3.10
N ARG A 237 10.93 11.64 -2.63
CA ARG A 237 10.83 11.24 -1.22
C ARG A 237 11.94 10.29 -0.76
N LEU A 238 12.47 9.46 -1.65
CA LEU A 238 13.51 8.47 -1.30
C LEU A 238 14.84 9.13 -0.93
N TYR A 239 15.17 10.25 -1.57
CA TYR A 239 16.40 11.01 -1.30
C TYR A 239 16.16 12.35 -0.59
N ALA A 240 14.92 12.64 -0.22
CA ALA A 240 14.49 13.86 0.46
C ALA A 240 15.41 14.24 1.64
N GLY A 241 15.80 15.51 1.70
CA GLY A 241 16.66 16.05 2.76
C GLY A 241 18.13 15.65 2.69
N LYS A 242 18.53 14.69 1.84
CA LYS A 242 19.94 14.33 1.67
C LYS A 242 20.72 15.47 1.02
N PRO A 243 21.94 15.80 1.51
CA PRO A 243 22.79 16.80 0.87
C PRO A 243 23.12 16.41 -0.57
N ALA A 244 22.88 17.32 -1.51
CA ALA A 244 23.18 17.13 -2.92
C ALA A 244 23.84 18.38 -3.51
N THR A 245 24.49 18.21 -4.65
CA THR A 245 24.92 19.34 -5.47
C THR A 245 23.84 19.61 -6.52
N TYR A 246 23.36 20.84 -6.61
CA TYR A 246 22.35 21.25 -7.57
C TYR A 246 22.98 21.71 -8.88
N TRP A 247 22.52 21.11 -9.97
CA TRP A 247 22.96 21.35 -11.33
C TRP A 247 21.78 21.74 -12.22
N GLN A 248 22.04 22.58 -13.20
CA GLN A 248 21.00 23.09 -14.09
C GLN A 248 21.49 23.24 -15.53
N LYS A 249 20.60 22.94 -16.48
CA LYS A 249 20.80 23.16 -17.91
C LYS A 249 19.55 23.79 -18.52
N GLU A 250 19.70 24.75 -19.42
CA GLU A 250 18.58 25.31 -20.18
C GLU A 250 18.02 24.27 -21.15
N ILE A 251 16.71 24.02 -21.12
CA ILE A 251 16.02 23.18 -22.10
C ILE A 251 15.48 24.11 -23.19
N TRP A 252 15.90 23.86 -24.44
CA TRP A 252 15.36 24.53 -25.61
C TRP A 252 14.41 23.58 -26.32
N THR A 253 13.12 23.93 -26.36
CA THR A 253 12.06 23.36 -27.22
C THR A 253 11.92 21.83 -27.20
N ILE A 254 10.87 21.34 -26.55
CA ILE A 254 10.21 20.10 -27.00
C ILE A 254 9.45 20.50 -28.27
N ASP A 255 9.75 19.87 -29.39
CA ASP A 255 9.04 20.08 -30.65
C ASP A 255 7.52 19.99 -30.39
N GLU A 256 6.79 21.09 -30.61
CA GLU A 256 5.32 21.30 -30.52
C GLU A 256 4.79 22.29 -29.45
N VAL A 257 5.59 22.85 -28.53
CA VAL A 257 5.11 23.89 -27.61
C VAL A 257 5.78 25.25 -27.87
N ASP A 258 4.96 26.23 -28.27
CA ASP A 258 5.35 27.61 -28.53
C ASP A 258 5.28 28.47 -27.24
N ALA A 259 6.09 28.17 -26.20
CA ALA A 259 6.39 29.10 -25.09
C ALA A 259 7.46 28.61 -24.07
N THR A 260 8.32 29.56 -23.67
CA THR A 260 9.18 29.67 -22.45
C THR A 260 10.33 28.66 -22.24
N THR A 261 11.54 29.22 -22.09
CA THR A 261 12.76 28.54 -21.63
C THR A 261 12.53 27.91 -20.25
N GLY A 262 12.56 26.58 -20.19
CA GLY A 262 12.60 25.82 -18.95
C GLY A 262 14.03 25.40 -18.60
N PHE A 263 14.19 24.78 -17.44
CA PHE A 263 15.47 24.23 -17.02
C PHE A 263 15.34 22.74 -16.65
N ALA A 264 16.29 21.94 -17.09
CA ALA A 264 16.54 20.62 -16.53
C ALA A 264 17.32 20.82 -15.23
N ARG A 265 16.78 20.31 -14.13
CA ARG A 265 17.38 20.42 -12.80
C ARG A 265 17.83 19.04 -12.35
N VAL A 266 19.00 18.96 -11.73
CA VAL A 266 19.53 17.70 -11.19
C VAL A 266 20.09 17.96 -9.80
N TRP A 267 19.62 17.20 -8.81
CA TRP A 267 20.28 17.07 -7.52
C TRP A 267 21.18 15.84 -7.58
N PHE A 268 22.48 16.08 -7.68
CA PHE A 268 23.48 15.03 -7.76
C PHE A 268 23.98 14.67 -6.37
N LEU A 269 23.79 13.41 -5.98
CA LEU A 269 24.28 12.81 -4.75
C LEU A 269 25.57 12.03 -5.07
N PRO A 270 26.77 12.58 -4.78
CA PRO A 270 28.03 11.98 -5.20
C PRO A 270 28.34 10.67 -4.47
N ASP A 271 27.94 10.54 -3.21
CA ASP A 271 28.20 9.34 -2.39
C ASP A 271 27.36 8.14 -2.84
N ASP A 272 26.15 8.42 -3.33
CA ASP A 272 25.21 7.40 -3.82
C ASP A 272 25.37 7.16 -5.34
N HIS A 273 26.12 8.01 -6.05
CA HIS A 273 26.18 8.06 -7.51
C HIS A 273 24.79 8.14 -8.16
N VAL A 274 23.92 8.99 -7.61
CA VAL A 274 22.53 9.15 -8.06
C VAL A 274 22.25 10.60 -8.44
N GLY A 275 21.56 10.81 -9.55
CA GLY A 275 20.93 12.08 -9.89
C GLY A 275 19.42 11.99 -9.71
N VAL A 276 18.85 12.92 -8.94
CA VAL A 276 17.41 13.17 -8.92
C VAL A 276 17.12 14.27 -9.94
N VAL A 277 16.30 14.00 -10.94
CA VAL A 277 16.04 14.93 -12.04
C VAL A 277 14.66 15.55 -11.93
N GLU A 278 14.53 16.80 -12.37
CA GLU A 278 13.25 17.50 -12.35
C GLU A 278 13.27 18.63 -13.38
N PRO A 279 12.32 18.70 -14.32
CA PRO A 279 12.17 19.87 -15.15
C PRO A 279 11.56 21.04 -14.33
N SER A 280 11.93 22.28 -14.61
CA SER A 280 11.29 23.45 -13.99
C SER A 280 9.80 23.54 -14.31
N ASP A 281 9.00 24.27 -13.54
CA ASP A 281 7.61 24.52 -13.91
C ASP A 281 7.51 25.15 -15.31
N GLY A 282 6.60 24.65 -16.15
CA GLY A 282 6.43 25.09 -17.52
C GLY A 282 5.25 24.42 -18.22
N ASP A 283 4.96 24.87 -19.44
CA ASP A 283 3.83 24.38 -20.26
C ASP A 283 4.24 23.15 -21.08
N PHE A 284 4.73 22.10 -20.43
CA PHE A 284 5.14 20.86 -21.08
C PHE A 284 4.72 19.63 -20.28
N ASP A 285 4.67 18.49 -20.96
CA ASP A 285 4.42 17.20 -20.32
C ASP A 285 5.58 16.82 -19.41
N HIS A 286 5.30 16.77 -18.10
CA HIS A 286 6.31 16.59 -17.06
C HIS A 286 7.00 15.22 -17.18
N GLU A 287 6.24 14.14 -17.39
CA GLU A 287 6.77 12.79 -17.50
C GLU A 287 7.69 12.65 -18.73
N THR A 288 7.27 13.22 -19.87
CA THR A 288 8.08 13.25 -21.09
C THR A 288 9.38 14.02 -20.88
N ALA A 289 9.32 15.18 -20.21
CA ALA A 289 10.51 15.99 -19.93
C ALA A 289 11.49 15.26 -18.98
N VAL A 290 10.99 14.63 -17.91
CA VAL A 290 11.80 13.77 -17.02
C VAL A 290 12.45 12.63 -17.81
N ALA A 291 11.69 11.92 -18.64
CA ALA A 291 12.21 10.82 -19.44
C ALA A 291 13.31 11.25 -20.42
N GLN A 292 13.16 12.43 -21.04
CA GLN A 292 14.18 13.02 -21.93
C GLN A 292 15.46 13.36 -21.18
N ILE A 293 15.36 14.03 -20.01
CA ILE A 293 16.52 14.37 -19.17
C ILE A 293 17.27 13.09 -18.77
N ARG A 294 16.54 12.05 -18.34
CA ARG A 294 17.13 10.76 -17.97
C ARG A 294 17.86 10.10 -19.14
N THR A 295 17.20 10.01 -20.29
CA THR A 295 17.78 9.42 -21.50
C THR A 295 19.08 10.13 -21.88
N GLU A 296 19.09 11.46 -21.85
CA GLU A 296 20.30 12.25 -22.11
C GLU A 296 21.43 11.87 -21.15
N LEU A 297 21.17 11.85 -19.83
CA LEU A 297 22.20 11.59 -18.82
C LEU A 297 22.67 10.13 -18.81
N ASP A 298 21.79 9.18 -19.13
CA ASP A 298 22.13 7.76 -19.26
C ASP A 298 23.13 7.52 -20.41
N GLU A 299 23.02 8.24 -21.52
CA GLU A 299 23.97 8.15 -22.65
C GLU A 299 25.41 8.49 -22.21
N TYR A 300 25.58 9.54 -21.40
CA TYR A 300 26.89 9.95 -20.88
C TYR A 300 27.39 9.07 -19.74
N THR A 301 26.48 8.48 -18.97
CA THR A 301 26.82 7.55 -17.89
C THR A 301 27.31 6.21 -18.44
N THR A 302 26.71 5.73 -19.53
CA THR A 302 27.06 4.43 -20.13
C THR A 302 28.30 4.50 -21.04
N ALA A 303 28.56 5.66 -21.66
CA ALA A 303 29.69 5.83 -22.57
C ALA A 303 31.06 5.73 -21.87
N ASP A 304 31.16 6.13 -20.60
CA ASP A 304 32.42 6.06 -19.84
C ASP A 304 32.72 4.67 -19.27
N ALA A 305 31.70 3.82 -19.06
CA ALA A 305 31.89 2.43 -18.59
C ALA A 305 32.52 1.51 -19.66
N GLY A 306 32.52 1.91 -20.93
CA GLY A 306 33.10 1.16 -22.05
C GLY A 306 34.55 1.48 -22.39
N ASN A 307 35.18 2.44 -21.69
CA ASN A 307 36.54 2.92 -21.96
C ASN A 307 37.57 2.63 -20.86
N THR A 308 37.23 1.79 -19.87
CA THR A 308 38.16 1.28 -18.85
C THR A 308 38.56 -0.18 -19.09
#